data_AF-X1PN99-F1
#
_entry.id   AF-X1PN99-F1
#
_cell.length_a   1.000
_cell.length_b   1.000
_cell.length_c   1.000
_cell.angle_alpha   90.00
_cell.angle_beta   90.00
_cell.angle_gamma   90.00
#
_symmetry.space_group_name_H-M   'P 1'
#
loop_
_entity.id
_entity.type
_entity.pdbx_description
1 polymer ?
#
loop_
_entity_poly.entity_id
_entity_poly.type
_entity_poly.pdbx_seq_one_letter_code
_entity_poly.pdbx_strand_id
1 'polypeptide(L)'
;PIDPQVQGKDGKFLPAQALQILLKKIQEEGQDKLNQGQSPDWTDIQILRNIDAREIGNTISLSEYSIQLVTKYLEEYKFRDWTNHEENGNTVTQEEKVGRAKEIAHKLCSHEIWKTHSHGITREVAWEELKIKIDYPENIPGLERAIRRLWALLYWLFDSSQVAKIFLSNNYSLFKSAGRE
;
A
#
# COMPACT_ATOMS: atom_id res chain seq x y z
N PRO A 1 -0.41 3.73 -2.37
CA PRO A 1 0.65 2.69 -2.43
C PRO A 1 0.78 1.99 -1.08
N ILE A 2 1.04 0.68 -1.06
CA ILE A 2 1.15 -0.13 0.17
C ILE A 2 2.56 -0.70 0.39
N ASP A 3 3.50 -0.33 -0.49
CA ASP A 3 4.89 -0.77 -0.41
C ASP A 3 5.52 -0.28 0.90
N PRO A 4 6.04 -1.17 1.75
CA PRO A 4 6.66 -0.76 3.00
C PRO A 4 7.94 0.03 2.76
N GLN A 5 8.22 0.96 3.68
CA GLN A 5 9.49 1.67 3.71
C GLN A 5 10.41 1.03 4.75
N VAL A 6 11.61 0.66 4.33
CA VAL A 6 12.62 0.02 5.19
C VAL A 6 13.72 1.03 5.48
N GLN A 7 14.17 1.10 6.73
CA GLN A 7 15.25 2.00 7.11
C GLN A 7 16.59 1.35 6.78
N GLY A 8 17.36 2.01 5.90
CA GLY A 8 18.73 1.62 5.57
C GLY A 8 19.72 1.97 6.69
N LYS A 9 20.96 1.50 6.53
CA LYS A 9 22.05 1.73 7.50
C LYS A 9 22.39 3.21 7.74
N ASP A 10 22.12 4.07 6.76
CA ASP A 10 22.30 5.53 6.85
C ASP A 10 21.12 6.24 7.53
N GLY A 11 20.14 5.47 8.02
CA GLY A 11 18.94 5.97 8.68
C GLY A 11 17.86 6.46 7.70
N LYS A 12 18.11 6.44 6.38
CA LYS A 12 17.12 6.84 5.37
C LYS A 12 16.16 5.71 5.06
N PHE A 13 14.95 6.08 4.65
CA PHE A 13 13.93 5.12 4.26
C PHE A 13 13.97 4.85 2.77
N LEU A 14 13.98 3.57 2.41
CA LEU A 14 13.96 3.09 1.04
C LEU A 14 12.68 2.27 0.80
N PRO A 15 12.01 2.46 -0.35
CA PRO A 15 10.91 1.59 -0.78
C PRO A 15 11.38 0.15 -0.94
N ALA A 16 10.65 -0.80 -0.37
CA ALA A 16 11.03 -2.22 -0.41
C ALA A 16 11.07 -2.78 -1.83
N GLN A 17 10.06 -2.45 -2.65
CA GLN A 17 10.00 -2.88 -4.04
C GLN A 17 11.07 -2.24 -4.93
N ALA A 18 11.50 -1.00 -4.64
CA ALA A 18 12.58 -0.36 -5.40
C ALA A 18 13.90 -1.13 -5.27
N LEU A 19 14.22 -1.62 -4.07
CA LEU A 19 15.39 -2.47 -3.85
C LEU A 19 15.28 -3.79 -4.62
N GLN A 20 14.12 -4.42 -4.62
CA GLN A 20 13.89 -5.67 -5.37
C GLN A 20 14.07 -5.48 -6.88
N ILE A 21 13.52 -4.40 -7.44
CA ILE A 21 13.66 -4.05 -8.86
C ILE A 21 15.14 -3.82 -9.22
N LEU A 22 15.87 -3.07 -8.38
CA LEU A 22 17.30 -2.84 -8.61
C LEU A 22 18.10 -4.15 -8.64
N LEU A 23 17.87 -5.04 -7.66
CA LEU A 23 18.55 -6.32 -7.58
C LEU A 23 18.25 -7.20 -8.80
N LYS A 24 16.98 -7.25 -9.21
CA LYS A 24 16.55 -8.00 -10.39
C LYS A 24 17.20 -7.46 -11.66
N LYS A 25 17.24 -6.13 -11.82
CA LYS A 25 17.89 -5.48 -12.95
C LYS A 25 19.39 -5.82 -13.03
N ILE A 26 20.10 -5.69 -11.91
CA ILE A 26 21.53 -6.07 -11.82
C ILE A 26 21.74 -7.53 -12.21
N GLN A 27 20.85 -8.42 -11.76
CA GLN A 27 20.92 -9.85 -12.08
C GLN A 27 20.72 -10.11 -13.57
N GLU A 28 19.70 -9.51 -14.18
CA GLU A 28 19.38 -9.66 -15.61
C GLU A 28 20.52 -9.12 -16.49
N GLU A 29 20.96 -7.88 -16.26
CA GLU A 29 22.05 -7.24 -17.01
C GLU A 29 23.38 -8.01 -16.85
N GLY A 30 23.66 -8.50 -15.63
CA GLY A 30 24.84 -9.32 -15.35
C GLY A 30 24.80 -10.65 -16.11
N GLN A 31 23.65 -11.34 -16.13
CA GLN A 31 23.49 -12.60 -16.84
C GLN A 31 23.63 -12.43 -18.36
N ASP A 32 23.07 -11.35 -18.91
CA ASP A 32 23.19 -11.04 -20.33
C ASP A 32 24.64 -10.79 -20.76
N LYS A 33 25.43 -10.09 -19.94
CA LYS A 33 26.86 -9.89 -20.20
C LYS A 33 27.64 -11.20 -20.14
N LEU A 34 27.37 -12.04 -19.14
CA LEU A 34 28.01 -13.35 -19.03
C LEU A 34 27.72 -14.23 -20.25
N ASN A 35 26.48 -14.21 -20.75
CA ASN A 35 26.09 -14.93 -21.97
C ASN A 35 26.84 -14.43 -23.21
N GLN A 36 27.24 -13.16 -23.23
CA GLN A 36 28.05 -12.54 -24.29
C GLN A 36 29.57 -12.72 -24.08
N GLY A 37 29.98 -13.45 -23.04
CA GLY A 37 31.40 -13.62 -22.68
C GLY A 37 32.04 -12.36 -22.07
N GLN A 38 31.23 -11.39 -21.66
CA GLN A 38 31.67 -10.17 -20.99
C GLN A 38 31.58 -10.32 -19.47
N SER A 39 32.34 -9.50 -18.74
CA SER A 39 32.21 -9.41 -17.29
C SER A 39 31.03 -8.49 -16.92
N PRO A 40 30.31 -8.78 -15.81
CA PRO A 40 29.33 -7.84 -15.25
C PRO A 40 29.95 -6.49 -14.91
N ASP A 41 29.13 -5.43 -14.86
CA ASP A 41 29.64 -4.10 -14.57
C ASP A 41 30.22 -4.00 -13.15
N TRP A 42 31.39 -3.39 -13.05
CA TRP A 42 32.07 -3.20 -11.77
C TRP A 42 31.20 -2.44 -10.76
N THR A 43 30.40 -1.47 -11.23
CA THR A 43 29.47 -0.70 -10.39
C THR A 43 28.43 -1.59 -9.73
N ASP A 44 27.87 -2.55 -10.47
CA ASP A 44 26.83 -3.45 -9.96
C ASP A 44 27.41 -4.40 -8.90
N ILE A 45 28.64 -4.87 -9.14
CA ILE A 45 29.38 -5.68 -8.17
C ILE A 45 29.63 -4.88 -6.88
N GLN A 46 29.96 -3.59 -6.97
CA GLN A 46 30.14 -2.75 -5.77
C GLN A 46 28.82 -2.54 -5.02
N ILE A 47 27.72 -2.31 -5.75
CA ILE A 47 26.38 -2.17 -5.14
C ILE A 47 26.03 -3.44 -4.38
N LEU A 48 26.13 -4.62 -5.01
CA LEU A 48 25.81 -5.91 -4.37
C LEU A 48 26.66 -6.19 -3.12
N ARG A 49 27.93 -5.81 -3.12
CA ARG A 49 28.83 -5.97 -1.95
C ARG A 49 28.42 -5.14 -0.75
N ASN A 50 27.75 -4.01 -0.97
CA ASN A 50 27.34 -3.10 0.09
C ASN A 50 25.96 -3.42 0.67
N ILE A 51 25.17 -4.26 -0.02
CA ILE A 51 23.83 -4.65 0.43
C ILE A 51 23.91 -5.86 1.37
N ASP A 52 23.18 -5.80 2.48
CA ASP A 52 23.08 -6.90 3.45
C ASP A 52 21.99 -7.91 3.05
N ALA A 53 22.33 -9.19 2.97
CA ALA A 53 21.39 -10.25 2.63
C ALA A 53 20.21 -10.34 3.62
N ARG A 54 20.42 -10.04 4.91
CA ARG A 54 19.33 -10.02 5.90
C ARG A 54 18.36 -8.87 5.64
N GLU A 55 18.89 -7.72 5.24
CA GLU A 55 18.09 -6.53 4.89
C GLU A 55 17.22 -6.82 3.66
N ILE A 56 17.77 -7.48 2.64
CA ILE A 56 17.02 -7.94 1.47
C ILE A 56 15.89 -8.88 1.89
N GLY A 57 16.21 -9.93 2.66
CA GLY A 57 15.22 -10.92 3.09
C GLY A 57 14.06 -10.27 3.86
N ASN A 58 14.37 -9.41 4.83
CA ASN A 58 13.36 -8.67 5.58
C ASN A 58 12.50 -7.78 4.67
N THR A 59 13.11 -7.09 3.72
CA THR A 59 12.43 -6.22 2.77
C THR A 59 11.44 -6.99 1.90
N ILE A 60 11.84 -8.17 1.42
CA ILE A 60 10.96 -9.07 0.66
C ILE A 60 9.79 -9.54 1.52
N SER A 61 10.07 -10.06 2.72
CA SER A 61 9.02 -10.55 3.62
C SER A 61 8.03 -9.46 4.03
N LEU A 62 8.49 -8.23 4.27
CA LEU A 62 7.62 -7.09 4.59
C LEU A 62 6.71 -6.74 3.41
N SER A 63 7.25 -6.73 2.19
CA SER A 63 6.46 -6.47 0.98
C SER A 63 5.40 -7.56 0.78
N GLU A 64 5.77 -8.83 0.92
CA GLU A 64 4.82 -9.95 0.81
C GLU A 64 3.75 -9.88 1.89
N TYR A 65 4.13 -9.55 3.12
CA TYR A 65 3.20 -9.40 4.22
C TYR A 65 2.21 -8.26 3.98
N SER A 66 2.66 -7.11 3.47
CA SER A 66 1.78 -6.01 3.09
C SER A 66 0.76 -6.42 2.03
N ILE A 67 1.20 -7.16 1.00
CA ILE A 67 0.31 -7.71 -0.04
C ILE A 67 -0.71 -8.67 0.57
N GLN A 68 -0.29 -9.57 1.47
CA GLN A 68 -1.19 -10.50 2.14
C GLN A 68 -2.26 -9.79 2.99
N LEU A 69 -1.86 -8.78 3.78
CA LEU A 69 -2.79 -8.01 4.61
C LEU A 69 -3.86 -7.31 3.77
N VAL A 70 -3.45 -6.66 2.69
CA VAL A 70 -4.38 -5.93 1.81
C VAL A 70 -5.26 -6.88 1.02
N THR A 71 -4.72 -8.02 0.57
CA THR A 71 -5.52 -9.07 -0.07
C THR A 71 -6.64 -9.53 0.85
N LYS A 72 -6.30 -9.87 2.11
CA LYS A 72 -7.27 -10.29 3.12
C LYS A 72 -8.31 -9.21 3.41
N TYR A 73 -7.88 -7.95 3.53
CA TYR A 73 -8.80 -6.84 3.75
C TYR A 73 -9.80 -6.66 2.58
N LEU A 74 -9.31 -6.73 1.34
CA LEU A 74 -10.15 -6.59 0.16
C LEU A 74 -11.16 -7.73 0.06
N GLU A 75 -10.74 -8.96 0.32
CA GLU A 75 -11.61 -10.14 0.36
C GLU A 75 -12.68 -10.02 1.46
N GLU A 76 -12.27 -9.78 2.71
CA GLU A 76 -13.16 -9.83 3.88
C GLU A 76 -14.13 -8.64 3.95
N TYR A 77 -13.72 -7.46 3.48
CA TYR A 77 -14.49 -6.23 3.66
C TYR A 77 -14.93 -5.64 2.33
N LYS A 78 -14.03 -5.44 1.37
CA LYS A 78 -14.38 -4.72 0.14
C LYS A 78 -15.22 -5.55 -0.82
N PHE A 79 -14.93 -6.84 -0.93
CA PHE A 79 -15.58 -7.79 -1.85
C PHE A 79 -16.58 -8.70 -1.15
N ARG A 80 -16.92 -8.38 0.11
CA ARG A 80 -17.92 -9.11 0.89
C ARG A 80 -19.23 -9.24 0.11
N ASP A 81 -19.73 -8.12 -0.40
CA ASP A 81 -21.03 -8.05 -1.09
C ASP A 81 -20.92 -8.21 -2.61
N TRP A 82 -19.73 -8.50 -3.15
CA TRP A 82 -19.54 -8.77 -4.57
C TRP A 82 -20.01 -10.19 -4.89
N THR A 83 -21.28 -10.36 -5.24
CA THR A 83 -21.88 -11.69 -5.47
C THR A 83 -21.98 -12.07 -6.93
N ASN A 84 -22.18 -11.09 -7.82
CA ASN A 84 -22.35 -11.31 -9.25
C ASN A 84 -21.40 -10.41 -10.05
N HIS A 85 -20.94 -10.91 -11.19
CA HIS A 85 -20.18 -10.17 -12.19
C HIS A 85 -21.10 -9.15 -12.88
N GLU A 86 -20.63 -7.92 -13.08
CA GLU A 86 -21.45 -6.84 -13.66
C GLU A 86 -21.71 -7.01 -15.15
N GLU A 87 -20.78 -7.64 -15.88
CA GLU A 87 -20.86 -7.76 -17.34
C GLU A 87 -21.79 -8.90 -17.80
N ASN A 88 -21.80 -10.03 -17.08
CA ASN A 88 -22.49 -11.25 -17.50
C ASN A 88 -23.50 -11.78 -16.45
N GLY A 89 -23.55 -11.20 -15.25
CA GLY A 89 -24.47 -11.59 -14.19
C GLY A 89 -24.14 -12.93 -13.51
N ASN A 90 -23.03 -13.58 -13.85
CA ASN A 90 -22.65 -14.86 -13.26
C ASN A 90 -22.22 -14.68 -11.80
N THR A 91 -22.45 -15.70 -10.98
CA THR A 91 -22.00 -15.73 -9.58
C THR A 91 -20.47 -15.70 -9.50
N VAL A 92 -19.94 -14.84 -8.63
CA VAL A 92 -18.51 -14.71 -8.37
C VAL A 92 -18.08 -15.77 -7.38
N THR A 93 -17.04 -16.54 -7.70
CA THR A 93 -16.49 -17.56 -6.78
C THR A 93 -15.53 -16.95 -5.76
N GLN A 94 -15.23 -17.67 -4.69
CA GLN A 94 -14.28 -17.20 -3.69
C GLN A 94 -12.86 -17.06 -4.27
N GLU A 95 -12.47 -17.99 -5.14
CA GLU A 95 -11.18 -17.97 -5.82
C GLU A 95 -11.04 -16.75 -6.74
N GLU A 96 -12.12 -16.34 -7.42
CA GLU A 96 -12.16 -15.12 -8.22
C GLU A 96 -11.98 -13.87 -7.34
N LYS A 97 -12.63 -13.82 -6.18
CA LYS A 97 -12.45 -12.71 -5.21
C LYS A 97 -11.02 -12.62 -4.72
N VAL A 98 -10.44 -13.75 -4.30
CA VAL A 98 -9.06 -13.82 -3.81
C VAL A 98 -8.08 -13.44 -4.91
N GLY A 99 -8.27 -13.98 -6.12
CA GLY A 99 -7.45 -13.66 -7.29
C GLY A 99 -7.47 -12.17 -7.59
N ARG A 100 -8.66 -11.56 -7.61
CA ARG A 100 -8.83 -10.13 -7.86
C ARG A 100 -8.21 -9.27 -6.75
N ALA A 101 -8.43 -9.65 -5.49
CA ALA A 101 -7.85 -8.98 -4.33
C ALA A 101 -6.31 -9.01 -4.38
N LYS A 102 -5.74 -10.15 -4.73
CA LYS A 102 -4.30 -10.34 -4.86
C LYS A 102 -3.72 -9.50 -6.00
N GLU A 103 -4.37 -9.46 -7.17
CA GLU A 103 -3.96 -8.60 -8.29
C GLU A 103 -3.91 -7.13 -7.88
N ILE A 104 -4.97 -6.64 -7.21
CA ILE A 104 -5.04 -5.26 -6.72
C ILE A 104 -3.96 -4.99 -5.68
N ALA A 105 -3.74 -5.90 -4.73
CA ALA A 105 -2.70 -5.74 -3.72
C ALA A 105 -1.30 -5.68 -4.33
N HIS A 106 -1.00 -6.51 -5.33
CA HIS A 106 0.25 -6.43 -6.09
C HIS A 106 0.40 -5.09 -6.82
N LYS A 107 -0.64 -4.63 -7.50
CA LYS A 107 -0.63 -3.31 -8.17
C LYS A 107 -0.39 -2.18 -7.16
N LEU A 108 -1.07 -2.19 -6.02
CA LEU A 108 -0.91 -1.20 -4.96
C LEU A 108 0.51 -1.19 -4.35
N CYS A 109 1.19 -2.34 -4.36
CA CYS A 109 2.56 -2.50 -3.88
C CYS A 109 3.61 -2.14 -4.95
N SER A 110 3.25 -2.17 -6.24
CA SER A 110 4.21 -1.98 -7.33
C SER A 110 4.83 -0.58 -7.33
N HIS A 111 6.15 -0.55 -7.11
CA HIS A 111 6.93 0.68 -7.22
C HIS A 111 7.02 1.18 -8.67
N GLU A 112 6.98 0.29 -9.67
CA GLU A 112 7.05 0.67 -11.09
C GLU A 112 5.83 1.49 -11.53
N ILE A 113 4.64 1.13 -11.03
CA ILE A 113 3.39 1.82 -11.35
C ILE A 113 3.34 3.18 -10.66
N TRP A 114 3.62 3.21 -9.35
CA TRP A 114 3.41 4.42 -8.55
C TRP A 114 4.61 5.37 -8.52
N LYS A 115 5.82 4.87 -8.81
CA LYS A 115 7.13 5.57 -8.86
C LYS A 115 7.59 6.24 -7.57
N THR A 116 6.69 6.84 -6.80
CA THR A 116 6.98 7.59 -5.57
C THR A 116 5.88 7.40 -4.54
N HIS A 117 6.27 7.29 -3.26
CA HIS A 117 5.34 7.20 -2.14
C HIS A 117 4.58 8.50 -1.83
N SER A 118 5.07 9.64 -2.36
CA SER A 118 4.48 10.96 -2.13
C SER A 118 3.26 11.25 -3.00
N HIS A 119 3.00 10.44 -4.04
CA HIS A 119 1.83 10.63 -4.89
C HIS A 119 0.65 9.81 -4.36
N GLY A 120 -0.41 10.51 -3.93
CA GLY A 120 -1.66 9.87 -3.55
C GLY A 120 -2.32 9.18 -4.75
N ILE A 121 -3.02 8.07 -4.51
CA ILE A 121 -3.85 7.44 -5.54
C ILE A 121 -5.18 8.18 -5.55
N THR A 122 -5.47 8.90 -6.63
CA THR A 122 -6.74 9.61 -6.78
C THR A 122 -7.89 8.63 -7.04
N ARG A 123 -9.12 9.12 -6.97
CA ARG A 123 -10.33 8.30 -7.17
C ARG A 123 -10.37 7.75 -8.59
N GLU A 124 -10.02 8.58 -9.56
CA GLU A 124 -9.98 8.28 -10.99
C GLU A 124 -8.97 7.16 -11.24
N VAL A 125 -7.76 7.31 -10.70
CA VAL A 125 -6.69 6.31 -10.82
C VAL A 125 -7.09 4.99 -10.16
N ALA A 126 -7.72 5.03 -8.97
CA ALA A 126 -8.21 3.81 -8.32
C ALA A 126 -9.28 3.09 -9.15
N TRP A 127 -10.10 3.83 -9.88
CA TRP A 127 -11.08 3.25 -10.79
C TRP A 127 -10.42 2.72 -12.08
N GLU A 128 -9.57 3.51 -12.72
CA GLU A 128 -8.96 3.18 -14.00
C GLU A 128 -7.99 1.99 -13.89
N GLU A 129 -7.08 2.03 -12.92
CA GLU A 129 -5.99 1.06 -12.76
C GLU A 129 -6.38 -0.17 -11.92
N LEU A 130 -7.15 0.06 -10.85
CA LEU A 130 -7.49 -0.98 -9.87
C LEU A 130 -8.95 -1.48 -9.99
N LYS A 131 -9.81 -0.80 -10.77
CA LYS A 131 -11.25 -1.11 -10.90
C LYS A 131 -11.96 -1.24 -9.55
N ILE A 132 -11.51 -0.49 -8.55
CA ILE A 132 -12.15 -0.49 -7.23
C ILE A 132 -13.27 0.54 -7.26
N LYS A 133 -14.51 0.10 -7.07
CA LYS A 133 -15.64 1.02 -6.87
C LYS A 133 -15.46 1.79 -5.58
N ILE A 134 -15.59 3.10 -5.64
CA ILE A 134 -15.53 3.98 -4.46
C ILE A 134 -16.88 4.67 -4.36
N ASP A 135 -17.52 4.57 -3.19
CA ASP A 135 -18.74 5.31 -2.91
C ASP A 135 -18.40 6.77 -2.63
N TYR A 136 -19.16 7.65 -3.26
CA TYR A 136 -18.96 9.09 -3.18
C TYR A 136 -19.83 9.64 -2.04
N PRO A 137 -19.24 10.26 -1.00
CA PRO A 137 -20.01 10.85 0.09
C PRO A 137 -21.05 11.88 -0.36
N GLU A 138 -20.78 12.58 -1.46
CA GLU A 138 -21.68 13.53 -2.12
C GLU A 138 -22.94 12.87 -2.71
N ASN A 139 -22.86 11.58 -3.08
CA ASN A 139 -23.98 10.83 -3.63
C ASN A 139 -24.87 10.19 -2.55
N ILE A 140 -24.44 10.21 -1.29
CA ILE A 140 -25.19 9.65 -0.16
C ILE A 140 -25.83 10.80 0.62
N PRO A 141 -27.17 10.90 0.65
CA PRO A 141 -27.87 12.02 1.27
C PRO A 141 -27.42 12.30 2.72
N GLY A 142 -26.87 13.50 2.94
CA GLY A 142 -26.44 13.97 4.26
C GLY A 142 -25.06 13.47 4.72
N LEU A 143 -24.43 12.51 4.03
CA LEU A 143 -23.14 11.95 4.46
C LEU A 143 -22.00 12.96 4.32
N GLU A 144 -21.89 13.65 3.18
CA GLU A 144 -20.85 14.68 2.99
C GLU A 144 -20.90 15.74 4.10
N ARG A 145 -22.11 16.22 4.43
CA ARG A 145 -22.31 17.20 5.51
C ARG A 145 -21.89 16.63 6.87
N ALA A 146 -22.20 15.37 7.16
CA ALA A 146 -21.82 14.71 8.40
C ALA A 146 -20.28 14.58 8.51
N ILE A 147 -19.61 14.17 7.43
CA ILE A 147 -18.14 14.06 7.38
C ILE A 147 -17.49 15.43 7.60
N ARG A 148 -17.94 16.48 6.91
CA ARG A 148 -17.40 17.84 7.07
C ARG A 148 -17.57 18.36 8.50
N ARG A 149 -18.71 18.09 9.13
CA ARG A 149 -18.96 18.46 10.54
C ARG A 149 -18.07 17.70 11.50
N LEU A 150 -17.91 16.40 11.30
CA LEU A 150 -16.99 15.59 12.10
C LEU A 150 -15.56 16.10 11.97
N TRP A 151 -15.11 16.38 10.74
CA TRP A 151 -13.79 16.96 10.48
C TRP A 151 -13.60 18.31 11.19
N ALA A 152 -14.56 19.23 11.07
CA ALA A 152 -14.49 20.53 11.75
C ALA A 152 -14.47 20.40 13.28
N LEU A 153 -15.25 19.48 13.84
CA LEU A 153 -15.27 19.20 15.27
C LEU A 153 -13.95 18.60 15.75
N LEU A 154 -13.41 17.62 15.02
CA LEU A 154 -12.11 17.02 15.35
C LEU A 154 -11.00 18.07 15.26
N TYR A 155 -10.99 18.87 14.20
CA TYR A 155 -10.00 19.93 14.03
C TYR A 155 -10.05 20.94 15.18
N TRP A 156 -11.24 21.46 15.48
CA TRP A 156 -11.43 22.37 16.61
C TRP A 156 -11.05 21.71 17.95
N LEU A 157 -11.41 20.45 18.18
CA LEU A 157 -11.07 19.74 19.41
C LEU A 157 -9.55 19.57 19.56
N PHE A 158 -8.84 19.16 18.51
CA PHE A 158 -7.38 19.01 18.55
C PHE A 158 -6.66 20.34 18.70
N ASP A 159 -7.21 21.43 18.16
CA ASP A 159 -6.63 22.78 18.26
C ASP A 159 -6.90 23.43 19.63
N SER A 160 -8.11 23.23 20.18
CA SER A 160 -8.56 23.87 21.42
C SER A 160 -8.28 23.08 22.69
N SER A 161 -7.79 21.84 22.60
CA SER A 161 -7.58 20.96 23.75
C SER A 161 -6.23 20.25 23.69
N GLN A 162 -5.89 19.57 24.80
CA GLN A 162 -4.69 18.73 24.88
C GLN A 162 -4.96 17.29 24.40
N VAL A 163 -6.12 17.01 23.80
CA VAL A 163 -6.43 15.68 23.28
C VAL A 163 -5.45 15.34 22.16
N ALA A 164 -4.79 14.19 22.27
CA ALA A 164 -3.83 13.72 21.28
C ALA A 164 -4.32 12.48 20.53
N LYS A 165 -5.22 11.69 21.13
CA LYS A 165 -5.80 10.49 20.49
C LYS A 165 -7.27 10.35 20.86
N ILE A 166 -8.06 9.88 19.90
CA ILE A 166 -9.49 9.64 20.05
C ILE A 166 -9.81 8.26 19.50
N PHE A 167 -10.55 7.46 20.26
CA PHE A 167 -11.11 6.18 19.82
C PHE A 167 -12.63 6.27 19.90
N LEU A 168 -13.28 6.23 18.74
CA LEU A 168 -14.73 6.29 18.61
C LEU A 168 -15.26 4.94 18.12
N SER A 169 -16.30 4.45 18.78
CA SER A 169 -17.07 3.29 18.38
C SER A 169 -18.55 3.53 18.72
N ASN A 170 -19.44 2.66 18.27
CA ASN A 170 -20.85 2.73 18.61
C ASN A 170 -21.11 2.60 20.13
N ASN A 171 -20.19 1.95 20.85
CA ASN A 171 -20.36 1.60 22.26
C ASN A 171 -19.46 2.39 23.23
N TYR A 172 -18.44 3.09 22.72
CA TYR A 172 -17.51 3.82 23.57
C TYR A 172 -16.87 5.01 22.85
N SER A 173 -16.42 5.97 23.65
CA SER A 173 -15.65 7.11 23.20
C SER A 173 -14.53 7.35 24.21
N LEU A 174 -13.28 7.11 23.80
CA LEU A 174 -12.10 7.27 24.64
C LEU A 174 -11.24 8.41 24.09
N PHE A 175 -10.90 9.35 24.96
CA PHE A 175 -10.06 10.50 24.63
C PHE A 175 -8.78 10.41 25.47
N LYS A 176 -7.62 10.42 24.82
CA LYS A 176 -6.32 10.45 25.49
C LYS A 176 -5.71 11.82 25.30
N SER A 177 -5.51 12.53 26.40
CA SER A 177 -4.75 13.77 26.41
C SER A 177 -3.25 13.48 26.32
N ALA A 178 -2.50 14.36 25.65
CA ALA A 178 -1.07 14.46 25.85
C ALA A 178 -0.86 14.90 27.30
N GLY A 179 -0.48 13.96 28.17
CA GLY A 179 -0.03 14.32 29.51
C GLY A 179 1.19 15.24 29.39
N ARG A 180 1.27 16.26 30.24
CA ARG A 180 2.55 16.89 30.56
C ARG A 180 3.43 15.81 31.19
N GLU A 181 4.64 15.63 30.67
CA GLU A 181 5.75 15.11 31.47
C GLU A 181 6.01 16.06 32.66
#